data_AF-A0A7V5HY16-F1
#
_entry.id   AF-A0A7V5HY16-F1
#
_cell.length_a   1.000
_cell.length_b   1.000
_cell.length_c   1.000
_cell.angle_alpha   90.00
_cell.angle_beta   90.00
_cell.angle_gamma   90.00
#
_symmetry.space_group_name_H-M   'P 1'
#
loop_
_entity.id
_entity.type
_entity.pdbx_description
1 polymer ?
#
loop_
_entity_poly.entity_id
_entity_poly.type
_entity_poly.pdbx_seq_one_letter_code
_entity_poly.pdbx_strand_id
1 'polypeptide(L)'
;MEIALQGQEKRWLGVIPLFNPQEGVTVLNPPEAGVGYWVGAPSILYDRETSKFYLYYRIRKPRPARGIKCFVAESVDGVKFSPIWEATKEEFHSPSIEKACLVKTRDAKYRLYISYVDPESKQWRIDMMEASSPDKFKVSERKQILTASSIKCEGVKDPYVLIVGGQYYMIVSYAPTPMKIDEDLKEKMHMTGDVYNTGITKSHTGLALSCDGVNFKWWGDILSPGESWDAYASRISCVVYLPPIFTAFYDGSASVKENYEEKTGIAISFDLLHYKKLSLDKPELVSPHASGCLRYMDSIIVEDEIYYYYEYARPDGSHEIRMNKVKIK
;
A
#
# COMPACT_ATOMS: atom_id res chain seq x y z
N MET A 1 11.69 -15.69 -23.60
CA MET A 1 10.51 -15.36 -22.78
C MET A 1 9.59 -16.57 -22.87
N GLU A 2 9.85 -17.58 -22.04
CA GLU A 2 8.89 -18.67 -21.87
C GLU A 2 7.64 -18.02 -21.28
N ILE A 3 6.59 -17.89 -22.08
CA ILE A 3 5.26 -17.64 -21.55
C ILE A 3 5.04 -18.76 -20.54
N ALA A 4 4.68 -18.43 -19.30
CA ALA A 4 4.52 -19.40 -18.22
C ALA A 4 3.48 -20.47 -18.62
N LEU A 5 3.95 -21.54 -19.28
CA LEU A 5 3.21 -22.76 -19.56
C LEU A 5 3.20 -23.67 -18.33
N GLN A 6 3.93 -23.28 -17.28
CA GLN A 6 4.03 -24.01 -16.01
C GLN A 6 2.65 -24.10 -15.34
N GLY A 7 2.29 -25.33 -14.94
CA GLY A 7 1.02 -25.63 -14.31
C GLY A 7 -0.10 -25.97 -15.30
N GLN A 8 0.06 -25.76 -16.61
CA GLN A 8 -0.96 -26.13 -17.59
C GLN A 8 -1.24 -27.63 -17.63
N GLU A 9 -0.21 -28.46 -17.43
CA GLU A 9 -0.35 -29.91 -17.30
C GLU A 9 -1.23 -30.32 -16.11
N LYS A 10 -1.32 -29.44 -15.10
CA LYS A 10 -2.20 -29.55 -13.92
C LYS A 10 -3.45 -28.68 -14.00
N ARG A 11 -3.63 -27.93 -15.09
CA ARG A 11 -4.69 -26.92 -15.30
C ARG A 11 -4.66 -25.77 -14.28
N TRP A 12 -3.48 -25.41 -13.78
CA TRP A 12 -3.26 -24.22 -12.96
C TRP A 12 -2.91 -23.05 -13.88
N LEU A 13 -3.71 -21.98 -13.83
CA LEU A 13 -3.53 -20.80 -14.66
C LEU A 13 -3.48 -19.57 -13.75
N GLY A 14 -2.37 -18.82 -13.80
CA GLY A 14 -2.19 -17.58 -13.04
C GLY A 14 -2.32 -17.75 -11.52
N VAL A 15 -1.99 -18.93 -10.98
CA VAL A 15 -2.02 -19.19 -9.54
C VAL A 15 -0.78 -18.60 -8.90
N ILE A 16 -0.95 -17.63 -7.99
CA ILE A 16 0.15 -17.03 -7.27
C ILE A 16 0.73 -18.03 -6.24
N PRO A 17 2.05 -18.28 -6.21
CA PRO A 17 2.64 -19.10 -5.18
C PRO A 17 2.73 -18.30 -3.87
N LEU A 18 2.12 -18.81 -2.81
CA LEU A 18 2.17 -18.20 -1.48
C LEU A 18 3.40 -18.68 -0.68
N PHE A 19 3.58 -18.10 0.49
CA PHE A 19 4.69 -18.36 1.40
C PHE A 19 4.20 -18.49 2.84
N ASN A 20 5.06 -19.05 3.69
CA ASN A 20 4.88 -19.02 5.13
C ASN A 20 5.50 -17.74 5.71
N PRO A 21 4.72 -16.80 6.29
CA PRO A 21 5.26 -15.55 6.82
C PRO A 21 6.33 -15.73 7.92
N GLN A 22 6.25 -16.83 8.68
CA GLN A 22 7.22 -17.13 9.74
C GLN A 22 8.63 -17.43 9.21
N GLU A 23 8.74 -17.85 7.94
CA GLU A 23 10.01 -18.10 7.25
C GLU A 23 10.59 -16.83 6.60
N GLY A 24 9.86 -15.71 6.63
CA GLY A 24 10.36 -14.45 6.09
C GLY A 24 11.58 -13.92 6.84
N VAL A 25 12.43 -13.16 6.17
CA VAL A 25 13.56 -12.48 6.80
C VAL A 25 13.16 -11.06 7.20
N THR A 26 13.59 -10.60 8.37
CA THR A 26 13.40 -9.19 8.76
C THR A 26 14.29 -8.30 7.89
N VAL A 27 13.68 -7.35 7.18
CA VAL A 27 14.36 -6.36 6.34
C VAL A 27 14.63 -5.09 7.14
N LEU A 28 13.64 -4.63 7.90
CA LEU A 28 13.77 -3.46 8.78
C LEU A 28 13.11 -3.73 10.12
N ASN A 29 13.83 -3.42 11.21
CA ASN A 29 13.31 -3.51 12.57
C ASN A 29 12.50 -2.25 12.94
N PRO A 30 11.50 -2.38 13.83
CA PRO A 30 10.81 -1.21 14.38
C PRO A 30 11.79 -0.27 15.08
N PRO A 31 11.46 1.03 15.19
CA PRO A 31 12.33 1.99 15.87
C PRO A 31 12.53 1.69 17.36
N GLU A 32 11.51 1.11 18.02
CA GLU A 32 11.49 0.72 19.42
C GLU A 32 10.57 -0.51 19.58
N ALA A 33 10.65 -1.20 20.71
CA ALA A 33 9.76 -2.31 21.05
C ALA A 33 8.38 -1.80 21.53
N GLY A 34 7.34 -2.58 21.31
CA GLY A 34 5.99 -2.32 21.85
C GLY A 34 4.95 -1.77 20.86
N VAL A 35 3.70 -1.79 21.30
CA VAL A 35 2.51 -1.37 20.53
C VAL A 35 2.65 0.04 19.98
N GLY A 36 2.45 0.18 18.67
CA GLY A 36 2.43 1.46 17.97
C GLY A 36 3.78 1.94 17.44
N TYR A 37 4.87 1.25 17.76
CA TYR A 37 6.17 1.47 17.14
C TYR A 37 6.33 0.59 15.91
N TRP A 38 6.21 1.21 14.74
CA TRP A 38 6.15 0.48 13.47
C TRP A 38 7.19 1.03 12.49
N VAL A 39 7.85 0.12 11.79
CA VAL A 39 8.41 0.38 10.46
C VAL A 39 7.57 -0.40 9.46
N GLY A 40 7.15 0.24 8.37
CA GLY A 40 6.13 -0.38 7.54
C GLY A 40 5.70 0.43 6.33
N ALA A 41 4.50 0.10 5.83
CA ALA A 41 3.95 0.58 4.57
C ALA A 41 4.95 0.51 3.39
N PRO A 42 5.58 -0.67 3.12
CA PRO A 42 6.60 -0.78 2.08
C PRO A 42 6.04 -0.45 0.70
N SER A 43 6.93 0.07 -0.17
CA SER A 43 6.76 -0.08 -1.61
C SER A 43 8.08 -0.43 -2.28
N ILE A 44 8.09 -1.50 -3.06
CA ILE A 44 9.29 -2.06 -3.66
C ILE A 44 9.30 -1.83 -5.17
N LEU A 45 10.46 -1.42 -5.69
CA LEU A 45 10.74 -1.31 -7.11
C LEU A 45 12.08 -1.99 -7.40
N TYR A 46 12.18 -2.76 -8.48
CA TYR A 46 13.45 -3.24 -9.00
C TYR A 46 13.76 -2.55 -10.32
N ASP A 47 14.91 -1.87 -10.39
CA ASP A 47 15.38 -1.28 -11.63
C ASP A 47 16.48 -2.15 -12.25
N ARG A 48 16.16 -2.75 -13.40
CA ARG A 48 17.09 -3.59 -14.16
C ARG A 48 18.29 -2.81 -14.69
N GLU A 49 18.14 -1.53 -15.03
CA GLU A 49 19.24 -0.72 -15.59
C GLU A 49 20.34 -0.48 -14.56
N THR A 50 19.95 -0.25 -13.30
CA THR A 50 20.89 -0.09 -12.19
C THR A 50 21.17 -1.38 -11.44
N SER A 51 20.42 -2.45 -11.71
CA SER A 51 20.44 -3.73 -10.98
C SER A 51 20.27 -3.54 -9.46
N LYS A 52 19.35 -2.64 -9.09
CA LYS A 52 19.06 -2.29 -7.70
C LYS A 52 17.59 -2.43 -7.36
N PHE A 53 17.34 -2.84 -6.13
CA PHE A 53 16.06 -2.69 -5.45
C PHE A 53 16.00 -1.30 -4.81
N TYR A 54 14.84 -0.66 -4.89
CA TYR A 54 14.50 0.55 -4.14
C TYR A 54 13.27 0.28 -3.29
N LEU A 55 13.37 0.54 -1.99
CA LEU A 55 12.32 0.32 -1.01
C LEU A 55 11.93 1.66 -0.38
N TYR A 56 10.68 2.07 -0.58
CA TYR A 56 10.05 3.06 0.28
C TYR A 56 9.61 2.39 1.59
N TYR A 57 9.75 3.11 2.70
CA TYR A 57 9.13 2.74 3.97
C TYR A 57 8.92 3.98 4.86
N ARG A 58 8.13 3.83 5.91
CA ARG A 58 7.92 4.88 6.93
C ARG A 58 8.22 4.38 8.33
N ILE A 59 8.50 5.33 9.22
CA ILE A 59 8.57 5.12 10.67
C ILE A 59 7.35 5.78 11.32
N ARG A 60 6.68 5.01 12.17
CA ARG A 60 5.56 5.48 12.99
C ARG A 60 5.85 5.26 14.47
N LYS A 61 5.49 6.26 15.29
CA LYS A 61 5.45 6.15 16.75
C LYS A 61 4.00 6.13 17.26
N PRO A 62 3.75 5.69 18.50
CA PRO A 62 2.44 5.78 19.13
C PRO A 62 1.85 7.20 19.06
N ARG A 63 0.53 7.31 19.21
CA ARG A 63 -0.13 8.62 19.28
C ARG A 63 0.43 9.42 20.48
N PRO A 64 0.57 10.75 20.35
CA PRO A 64 0.09 11.58 19.23
C PRO A 64 1.04 11.67 18.03
N ALA A 65 2.26 11.13 18.10
CA ALA A 65 3.31 11.39 17.09
C ALA A 65 3.00 10.83 15.69
N ARG A 66 2.45 9.60 15.60
CA ARG A 66 2.06 8.90 14.34
C ARG A 66 3.22 8.77 13.33
N GLY A 67 2.94 8.79 12.02
CA GLY A 67 3.93 8.64 10.96
C GLY A 67 4.84 9.85 10.89
N ILE A 68 6.07 9.71 11.40
CA ILE A 68 6.99 10.83 11.65
C ILE A 68 8.02 11.03 10.53
N LYS A 69 8.42 9.95 9.86
CA LYS A 69 9.48 9.96 8.84
C LYS A 69 9.20 8.93 7.78
N CYS A 70 9.70 9.17 6.57
CA CYS A 70 9.71 8.21 5.49
C CYS A 70 11.04 8.26 4.72
N PHE A 71 11.33 7.17 4.02
CA PHE A 71 12.62 6.93 3.40
C PHE A 71 12.43 6.28 2.04
N VAL A 72 13.43 6.46 1.17
CA VAL A 72 13.72 5.52 0.09
C VAL A 72 15.11 4.98 0.33
N ALA A 73 15.25 3.66 0.30
CA ALA A 73 16.52 2.96 0.50
C ALA A 73 16.83 2.08 -0.71
N GLU A 74 18.11 1.83 -0.97
CA GLU A 74 18.56 0.97 -2.06
C GLU A 74 19.19 -0.33 -1.55
N SER A 75 19.13 -1.38 -2.36
CA SER A 75 19.74 -2.68 -2.09
C SER A 75 20.16 -3.36 -3.39
N VAL A 76 21.18 -4.20 -3.33
CA VAL A 76 21.59 -5.09 -4.43
C VAL A 76 21.07 -6.53 -4.27
N ASP A 77 20.65 -6.91 -3.06
CA ASP A 77 20.22 -8.27 -2.72
C ASP A 77 18.72 -8.36 -2.37
N GLY A 78 18.04 -7.22 -2.21
CA GLY A 78 16.63 -7.16 -1.79
C GLY A 78 16.43 -7.50 -0.31
N VAL A 79 17.48 -7.53 0.50
CA VAL A 79 17.42 -7.85 1.94
C VAL A 79 18.04 -6.73 2.76
N LYS A 80 19.25 -6.30 2.41
CA LYS A 80 19.99 -5.26 3.11
C LYS A 80 19.82 -3.94 2.39
N PHE A 81 19.09 -3.03 3.00
CA PHE A 81 18.78 -1.72 2.44
C PHE A 81 19.55 -0.60 3.13
N SER A 82 20.05 0.33 2.34
CA SER A 82 20.73 1.55 2.80
C SER A 82 19.89 2.77 2.40
N PRO A 83 19.45 3.63 3.34
CA PRO A 83 18.70 4.84 3.01
C PRO A 83 19.48 5.78 2.09
N ILE A 84 18.82 6.28 1.05
CA ILE A 84 19.37 7.24 0.07
C ILE A 84 18.54 8.53 -0.01
N TRP A 85 17.32 8.51 0.53
CA TRP A 85 16.44 9.67 0.66
C TRP A 85 15.65 9.56 1.97
N GLU A 86 15.39 10.70 2.60
CA GLU A 86 14.60 10.83 3.82
C GLU A 86 13.70 12.07 3.70
N ALA A 87 12.50 12.01 4.29
CA ALA A 87 11.70 13.17 4.60
C ALA A 87 10.92 13.00 5.91
N THR A 88 10.74 14.11 6.60
CA THR A 88 10.00 14.23 7.87
C THR A 88 8.58 14.75 7.63
N LYS A 89 7.66 14.46 8.55
CA LYS A 89 6.29 15.01 8.45
C LYS A 89 6.26 16.54 8.52
N GLU A 90 7.24 17.15 9.18
CA GLU A 90 7.40 18.60 9.26
C GLU A 90 7.70 19.24 7.89
N GLU A 91 8.49 18.57 7.03
CA GLU A 91 8.74 19.03 5.66
C GLU A 91 7.48 18.97 4.77
N PHE A 92 6.56 18.06 5.06
CA PHE A 92 5.23 18.04 4.44
C PHE A 92 4.24 19.00 5.10
N HIS A 93 4.62 19.64 6.20
CA HIS A 93 3.71 20.33 7.12
C HIS A 93 2.53 19.46 7.54
N SER A 94 2.75 18.15 7.72
CA SER A 94 1.69 17.18 7.94
C SER A 94 1.65 16.66 9.38
N PRO A 95 0.47 16.40 9.95
CA PRO A 95 0.34 15.63 11.19
C PRO A 95 0.87 14.19 11.09
N SER A 96 0.84 13.58 9.90
CA SER A 96 1.23 12.19 9.69
C SER A 96 1.42 11.85 8.21
N ILE A 97 2.47 11.09 7.92
CA ILE A 97 2.72 10.48 6.60
C ILE A 97 2.30 9.01 6.62
N GLU A 98 1.69 8.53 5.53
CA GLU A 98 1.37 7.11 5.32
C GLU A 98 1.38 6.77 3.83
N LYS A 99 1.13 5.52 3.46
CA LYS A 99 1.85 4.78 2.41
C LYS A 99 2.15 5.56 1.11
N ALA A 100 3.28 5.19 0.48
CA ALA A 100 3.64 5.67 -0.85
C ALA A 100 3.79 4.51 -1.85
N CYS A 101 3.90 4.85 -3.13
CA CYS A 101 4.21 3.93 -4.21
C CYS A 101 5.34 4.50 -5.09
N LEU A 102 6.41 3.70 -5.25
CA LEU A 102 7.53 4.00 -6.13
C LEU A 102 7.26 3.46 -7.54
N VAL A 103 7.41 4.31 -8.55
CA VAL A 103 7.24 3.94 -9.96
C VAL A 103 8.40 4.47 -10.78
N LYS A 104 8.98 3.62 -11.63
CA LYS A 104 9.83 4.07 -12.75
C LYS A 104 8.95 4.29 -13.97
N THR A 105 8.97 5.49 -14.52
CA THR A 105 8.14 5.90 -15.65
C THR A 105 8.74 5.43 -16.97
N ARG A 106 7.94 5.53 -18.05
CA ARG A 106 8.38 5.14 -19.42
C ARG A 106 9.47 6.03 -20.00
N ASP A 107 9.65 7.23 -19.47
CA ASP A 107 10.71 8.19 -19.78
C ASP A 107 11.89 8.10 -18.77
N ALA A 108 12.00 6.97 -18.05
CA ALA A 108 13.07 6.66 -17.12
C ALA A 108 13.23 7.66 -15.95
N LYS A 109 12.16 8.37 -15.59
CA LYS A 109 12.08 9.12 -14.32
C LYS A 109 11.57 8.22 -13.21
N TYR A 110 11.79 8.65 -11.98
CA TYR A 110 11.21 8.05 -10.80
C TYR A 110 10.12 8.95 -10.27
N ARG A 111 9.01 8.35 -9.88
CA ARG A 111 7.91 9.02 -9.18
C ARG A 111 7.65 8.35 -7.85
N LEU A 112 7.43 9.17 -6.83
CA LEU A 112 6.94 8.75 -5.53
C LEU A 112 5.56 9.36 -5.31
N TYR A 113 4.51 8.55 -5.45
CA TYR A 113 3.15 8.93 -5.08
C TYR A 113 2.98 8.68 -3.59
N ILE A 114 2.77 9.72 -2.79
CA ILE A 114 2.84 9.63 -1.32
C ILE A 114 1.55 10.16 -0.69
N SER A 115 1.06 9.44 0.34
CA SER A 115 -0.07 9.87 1.13
C SER A 115 0.34 10.58 2.42
N TYR A 116 -0.38 11.63 2.78
CA TYR A 116 -0.20 12.29 4.06
C TYR A 116 -1.50 13.02 4.45
N VAL A 117 -1.60 13.37 5.73
CA VAL A 117 -2.74 14.17 6.23
C VAL A 117 -2.50 15.62 5.85
N ASP A 118 -3.41 16.18 5.07
CA ASP A 118 -3.38 17.58 4.68
C ASP A 118 -3.54 18.49 5.92
N PRO A 119 -2.66 19.47 6.14
CA PRO A 119 -2.72 20.32 7.33
C PRO A 119 -3.94 21.25 7.40
N GLU A 120 -4.48 21.63 6.24
CA GLU A 120 -5.58 22.59 6.14
C GLU A 120 -6.93 21.89 6.31
N SER A 121 -7.17 20.89 5.47
CA SER A 121 -8.44 20.13 5.46
C SER A 121 -8.51 19.02 6.52
N LYS A 122 -7.36 18.61 7.09
CA LYS A 122 -7.24 17.45 8.00
C LYS A 122 -7.70 16.13 7.36
N GLN A 123 -7.79 16.08 6.03
CA GLN A 123 -8.14 14.87 5.29
C GLN A 123 -6.88 14.24 4.70
N TRP A 124 -6.91 12.92 4.51
CA TRP A 124 -5.86 12.26 3.76
C TRP A 124 -5.92 12.65 2.28
N ARG A 125 -4.73 12.91 1.70
CA ARG A 125 -4.52 13.20 0.29
C ARG A 125 -3.34 12.41 -0.27
N ILE A 126 -3.15 12.51 -1.58
CA ILE A 126 -2.03 11.94 -2.32
C ILE A 126 -1.39 13.03 -3.18
N ASP A 127 -0.08 13.20 -3.01
CA ASP A 127 0.77 14.04 -3.86
C ASP A 127 1.82 13.16 -4.57
N MET A 128 2.54 13.73 -5.52
CA MET A 128 3.64 13.07 -6.23
C MET A 128 4.87 13.96 -6.35
N MET A 129 6.03 13.36 -6.15
CA MET A 129 7.33 13.95 -6.49
C MET A 129 7.96 13.17 -7.65
N GLU A 130 8.68 13.87 -8.52
CA GLU A 130 9.37 13.28 -9.67
C GLU A 130 10.84 13.66 -9.64
N ALA A 131 11.72 12.71 -9.98
CA ALA A 131 13.15 12.93 -10.03
C ALA A 131 13.83 12.05 -11.09
N SER A 132 15.08 12.38 -11.42
CA SER A 132 15.92 11.55 -12.30
C SER A 132 16.46 10.29 -11.61
N SER A 133 16.49 10.28 -10.28
CA SER A 133 16.93 9.16 -9.46
C SER A 133 16.24 9.25 -8.08
N PRO A 134 16.04 8.14 -7.36
CA PRO A 134 15.25 8.14 -6.12
C PRO A 134 15.86 8.98 -4.97
N ASP A 135 17.18 9.18 -4.95
CA ASP A 135 17.89 10.05 -3.99
C ASP A 135 17.60 11.54 -4.18
N LYS A 136 17.00 11.93 -5.31
CA LYS A 136 16.78 13.33 -5.71
C LYS A 136 15.34 13.81 -5.55
N PHE A 137 14.46 13.05 -4.91
CA PHE A 137 13.12 13.55 -4.61
C PHE A 137 13.18 14.79 -3.70
N LYS A 138 12.27 15.74 -3.93
CA LYS A 138 12.18 16.98 -3.16
C LYS A 138 10.75 17.25 -2.75
N VAL A 139 10.51 17.30 -1.44
CA VAL A 139 9.18 17.54 -0.86
C VAL A 139 8.59 18.88 -1.31
N SER A 140 9.42 19.90 -1.52
CA SER A 140 9.00 21.21 -2.00
C SER A 140 8.54 21.24 -3.46
N GLU A 141 8.91 20.25 -4.27
CA GLU A 141 8.55 20.15 -5.70
C GLU A 141 7.35 19.20 -5.93
N ARG A 142 6.68 18.76 -4.85
CA ARG A 142 5.53 17.85 -4.94
C ARG A 142 4.35 18.49 -5.67
N LYS A 143 3.62 17.67 -6.41
CA LYS A 143 2.41 18.02 -7.14
C LYS A 143 1.21 17.34 -6.51
N GLN A 144 0.13 18.08 -6.31
CA GLN A 144 -1.14 17.50 -5.88
C GLN A 144 -1.67 16.51 -6.92
N ILE A 145 -2.08 15.32 -6.50
CA ILE A 145 -2.61 14.28 -7.40
C ILE A 145 -4.08 13.97 -7.12
N LEU A 146 -4.40 13.52 -5.89
CA LEU A 146 -5.77 13.22 -5.48
C LEU A 146 -6.03 13.79 -4.08
N THR A 147 -7.15 14.48 -3.94
CA THR A 147 -7.65 14.96 -2.65
C THR A 147 -9.04 14.39 -2.40
N ALA A 148 -9.48 14.39 -1.14
CA ALA A 148 -10.84 14.02 -0.79
C ALA A 148 -11.88 14.85 -1.56
N SER A 149 -11.65 16.15 -1.70
CA SER A 149 -12.49 17.05 -2.48
C SER A 149 -12.50 16.73 -3.98
N SER A 150 -11.37 16.36 -4.60
CA SER A 150 -11.29 16.09 -6.03
C SER A 150 -12.09 14.86 -6.45
N ILE A 151 -12.29 13.91 -5.54
CA ILE A 151 -13.06 12.68 -5.80
C ILE A 151 -14.38 12.61 -5.02
N LYS A 152 -14.75 13.69 -4.31
CA LYS A 152 -15.98 13.80 -3.51
C LYS A 152 -16.12 12.68 -2.47
N CYS A 153 -15.10 12.51 -1.65
CA CYS A 153 -15.08 11.56 -0.53
C CYS A 153 -14.55 12.25 0.75
N GLU A 154 -14.34 11.46 1.80
CA GLU A 154 -13.91 11.95 3.13
C GLU A 154 -12.41 11.77 3.38
N GLY A 155 -11.73 11.06 2.49
CA GLY A 155 -10.30 10.81 2.56
C GLY A 155 -9.85 9.88 1.44
N VAL A 156 -8.64 10.09 0.93
CA VAL A 156 -8.01 9.23 -0.07
C VAL A 156 -6.54 9.03 0.28
N LYS A 157 -6.09 7.77 0.35
CA LYS A 157 -4.77 7.40 0.84
C LYS A 157 -4.25 6.11 0.23
N ASP A 158 -3.06 5.71 0.65
CA ASP A 158 -2.42 4.43 0.35
C ASP A 158 -2.38 4.10 -1.15
N PRO A 159 -1.76 4.97 -1.99
CA PRO A 159 -1.63 4.71 -3.41
C PRO A 159 -0.86 3.42 -3.70
N TYR A 160 -1.30 2.72 -4.74
CA TYR A 160 -0.56 1.70 -5.45
C TYR A 160 -0.75 1.94 -6.95
N VAL A 161 0.36 2.14 -7.66
CA VAL A 161 0.33 2.61 -9.05
C VAL A 161 1.00 1.59 -9.98
N LEU A 162 0.27 1.22 -11.04
CA LEU A 162 0.76 0.35 -12.11
C LEU A 162 0.63 1.06 -13.46
N ILE A 163 1.49 0.70 -14.42
CA ILE A 163 1.38 1.15 -15.81
C ILE A 163 1.01 -0.06 -16.67
N VAL A 164 -0.19 -0.07 -17.23
CA VAL A 164 -0.73 -1.18 -18.04
C VAL A 164 -1.13 -0.65 -19.40
N GLY A 165 -0.53 -1.19 -20.47
CA GLY A 165 -0.78 -0.71 -21.84
C GLY A 165 -0.43 0.76 -22.06
N GLY A 166 0.44 1.33 -21.23
CA GLY A 166 0.80 2.76 -21.26
C GLY A 166 -0.12 3.68 -20.44
N GLN A 167 -1.19 3.16 -19.85
CA GLN A 167 -2.08 3.89 -18.95
C GLN A 167 -1.67 3.66 -17.49
N TYR A 168 -1.69 4.71 -16.67
CA TYR A 168 -1.51 4.63 -15.23
C TYR A 168 -2.82 4.23 -14.55
N TYR A 169 -2.75 3.21 -13.71
CA TYR A 169 -3.80 2.76 -12.80
C TYR A 169 -3.32 3.09 -11.38
N MET A 170 -3.97 4.06 -10.73
CA MET A 170 -3.74 4.35 -9.32
C MET A 170 -4.87 3.75 -8.50
N ILE A 171 -4.56 2.65 -7.85
CA ILE A 171 -5.42 2.02 -6.85
C ILE A 171 -5.20 2.75 -5.53
N VAL A 172 -6.28 3.07 -4.82
CA VAL A 172 -6.22 3.83 -3.56
C VAL A 172 -7.18 3.25 -2.55
N SER A 173 -6.88 3.46 -1.27
CA SER A 173 -7.89 3.40 -0.23
C SER A 173 -8.67 4.71 -0.19
N TYR A 174 -10.00 4.65 -0.17
CA TYR A 174 -10.84 5.83 -0.01
C TYR A 174 -11.97 5.60 1.01
N ALA A 175 -12.37 6.69 1.66
CA ALA A 175 -13.45 6.73 2.63
C ALA A 175 -14.68 7.41 2.00
N PRO A 176 -15.73 6.67 1.58
CA PRO A 176 -16.92 7.29 1.00
C PRO A 176 -17.66 8.13 2.03
N THR A 177 -18.35 9.16 1.54
CA THR A 177 -19.25 10.01 2.34
C THR A 177 -20.48 9.18 2.78
N PRO A 178 -20.76 9.02 4.09
CA PRO A 178 -21.98 8.35 4.57
C PRO A 178 -23.26 8.98 4.01
N MET A 179 -24.31 8.17 3.80
CA MET A 179 -25.58 8.67 3.23
C MET A 179 -26.35 9.65 4.14
N LYS A 180 -26.10 9.61 5.45
CA LYS A 180 -26.75 10.49 6.44
C LYS A 180 -25.66 11.16 7.27
N ILE A 181 -25.43 12.44 7.02
CA ILE A 181 -24.45 13.26 7.74
C ILE A 181 -25.17 14.47 8.28
N ASP A 182 -25.13 14.63 9.61
CA ASP A 182 -25.40 15.91 10.26
C ASP A 182 -24.07 16.65 10.53
N GLU A 183 -24.15 17.92 10.91
CA GLU A 183 -22.97 18.75 11.14
C GLU A 183 -22.06 18.19 12.26
N ASP A 184 -22.65 17.59 13.30
CA ASP A 184 -21.90 16.96 14.40
C ASP A 184 -21.08 15.76 13.90
N LEU A 185 -21.66 14.91 13.04
CA LEU A 185 -20.96 13.77 12.44
C LEU A 185 -19.82 14.26 11.57
N LYS A 186 -20.06 15.32 10.77
CA LYS A 186 -19.07 15.91 9.87
C LYS A 186 -17.86 16.45 10.62
N GLU A 187 -18.07 17.12 11.76
CA GLU A 187 -16.97 17.57 12.61
C GLU A 187 -16.18 16.38 13.20
N LYS A 188 -16.88 15.37 13.71
CA LYS A 188 -16.26 14.16 14.30
C LYS A 188 -15.41 13.37 13.30
N MET A 189 -15.77 13.36 12.02
CA MET A 189 -15.04 12.64 10.97
C MET A 189 -13.59 13.12 10.81
N HIS A 190 -13.35 14.42 10.98
CA HIS A 190 -12.07 15.04 10.64
C HIS A 190 -11.31 15.59 11.86
N MET A 191 -11.92 15.55 13.04
CA MET A 191 -11.35 16.03 14.30
C MET A 191 -9.96 15.46 14.61
N THR A 192 -9.72 14.18 14.29
CA THR A 192 -8.45 13.48 14.59
C THR A 192 -7.47 13.43 13.41
N GLY A 193 -7.84 14.03 12.27
CA GLY A 193 -7.09 13.95 11.03
C GLY A 193 -6.92 12.52 10.49
N ASP A 194 -7.91 11.65 10.75
CA ASP A 194 -7.90 10.25 10.32
C ASP A 194 -9.31 9.66 10.34
N VAL A 195 -10.11 9.95 9.30
CA VAL A 195 -11.50 9.49 9.18
C VAL A 195 -11.62 7.96 9.24
N TYR A 196 -10.60 7.24 8.77
CA TYR A 196 -10.53 5.77 8.76
C TYR A 196 -10.52 5.16 10.17
N ASN A 197 -10.15 5.94 11.20
CA ASN A 197 -10.10 5.47 12.58
C ASN A 197 -11.34 5.87 13.41
N THR A 198 -12.39 6.41 12.77
CA THR A 198 -13.57 6.94 13.49
C THR A 198 -14.70 5.92 13.64
N GLY A 199 -14.77 4.92 12.76
CA GLY A 199 -15.90 3.99 12.69
C GLY A 199 -17.14 4.56 11.98
N ILE A 200 -17.07 5.81 11.50
CA ILE A 200 -18.20 6.51 10.85
C ILE A 200 -18.37 6.06 9.38
N THR A 201 -17.26 5.81 8.71
CA THR A 201 -17.23 5.30 7.33
C THR A 201 -16.24 4.15 7.24
N LYS A 202 -16.37 3.37 6.17
CA LYS A 202 -15.54 2.20 5.91
C LYS A 202 -14.39 2.54 4.97
N SER A 203 -13.40 1.65 4.89
CA SER A 203 -12.26 1.79 3.99
C SER A 203 -12.46 0.94 2.74
N HIS A 204 -12.72 1.60 1.61
CA HIS A 204 -12.94 0.96 0.30
C HIS A 204 -11.67 1.03 -0.56
N THR A 205 -11.56 0.19 -1.57
CA THR A 205 -10.60 0.38 -2.66
C THR A 205 -11.28 1.04 -3.85
N GLY A 206 -10.68 2.13 -4.32
CA GLY A 206 -11.08 2.76 -5.57
C GLY A 206 -9.93 2.88 -6.55
N LEU A 207 -10.27 3.33 -7.75
CA LEU A 207 -9.36 3.46 -8.87
C LEU A 207 -9.41 4.87 -9.45
N ALA A 208 -8.25 5.39 -9.83
CA ALA A 208 -8.11 6.54 -10.70
C ALA A 208 -7.20 6.20 -11.88
N LEU A 209 -7.51 6.75 -13.05
CA LEU A 209 -6.83 6.47 -14.31
C LEU A 209 -6.16 7.72 -14.87
N SER A 210 -4.95 7.58 -15.42
CA SER A 210 -4.23 8.71 -16.04
C SER A 210 -3.39 8.27 -17.25
N CYS A 211 -3.33 9.10 -18.28
CA CYS A 211 -2.46 8.85 -19.44
C CYS A 211 -1.01 9.34 -19.21
N ASP A 212 -0.82 10.28 -18.29
CA ASP A 212 0.48 10.93 -18.02
C ASP A 212 1.00 10.68 -16.61
N GLY A 213 0.19 10.06 -15.74
CA GLY A 213 0.50 9.79 -14.34
C GLY A 213 0.54 11.05 -13.46
N VAL A 214 -0.08 12.14 -13.91
CA VAL A 214 -0.22 13.40 -13.16
C VAL A 214 -1.70 13.80 -13.09
N ASN A 215 -2.37 13.81 -14.25
CA ASN A 215 -3.77 14.17 -14.38
C ASN A 215 -4.63 12.91 -14.26
N PHE A 216 -5.00 12.56 -13.03
CA PHE A 216 -5.85 11.39 -12.75
C PHE A 216 -7.33 11.74 -12.82
N LYS A 217 -8.10 10.85 -13.45
CA LYS A 217 -9.56 10.87 -13.44
C LYS A 217 -10.06 9.76 -12.52
N TRP A 218 -10.94 10.12 -11.59
CA TRP A 218 -11.58 9.14 -10.72
C TRP A 218 -12.44 8.17 -11.54
N TRP A 219 -12.22 6.88 -11.34
CA TRP A 219 -13.01 5.81 -11.95
C TRP A 219 -14.16 5.39 -11.03
N GLY A 220 -13.86 5.07 -9.78
CA GLY A 220 -14.85 4.60 -8.81
C GLY A 220 -14.35 3.49 -7.89
N ASP A 221 -15.29 2.91 -7.13
CA ASP A 221 -15.06 1.72 -6.31
C ASP A 221 -14.74 0.51 -7.19
N ILE A 222 -13.73 -0.26 -6.79
CA ILE A 222 -13.34 -1.52 -7.46
C ILE A 222 -13.26 -2.71 -6.49
N LEU A 223 -13.25 -2.46 -5.18
CA LEU A 223 -13.34 -3.47 -4.14
C LEU A 223 -13.88 -2.85 -2.84
N SER A 224 -15.08 -3.27 -2.45
CA SER A 224 -15.72 -2.84 -1.20
C SER A 224 -15.49 -3.83 -0.04
N PRO A 225 -15.58 -3.38 1.23
CA PRO A 225 -15.59 -4.24 2.42
C PRO A 225 -16.62 -5.37 2.33
N GLY A 226 -16.28 -6.54 2.87
CA GLY A 226 -17.14 -7.71 2.91
C GLY A 226 -18.12 -7.70 4.10
N GLU A 227 -18.53 -8.90 4.51
CA GLU A 227 -19.40 -9.13 5.68
C GLU A 227 -18.69 -9.90 6.80
N SER A 228 -17.43 -10.30 6.60
CA SER A 228 -16.67 -11.17 7.52
C SER A 228 -15.46 -10.44 8.11
N TRP A 229 -14.28 -11.07 8.09
CA TRP A 229 -13.01 -10.57 8.63
C TRP A 229 -12.53 -9.25 7.99
N ASP A 230 -13.11 -8.85 6.86
CA ASP A 230 -12.82 -7.66 6.08
C ASP A 230 -14.02 -6.70 5.98
N ALA A 231 -14.94 -6.75 6.95
CA ALA A 231 -16.20 -5.99 6.95
C ALA A 231 -16.05 -4.47 7.14
N TYR A 232 -14.91 -4.00 7.64
CA TYR A 232 -14.61 -2.59 7.86
C TYR A 232 -13.66 -2.01 6.81
N ALA A 233 -12.66 -2.78 6.39
CA ALA A 233 -11.70 -2.37 5.38
C ALA A 233 -11.49 -3.46 4.33
N SER A 234 -11.33 -3.04 3.08
CA SER A 234 -10.77 -3.85 2.00
C SER A 234 -9.94 -2.93 1.11
N ARG A 235 -8.62 -2.89 1.33
CA ARG A 235 -7.69 -1.98 0.65
C ARG A 235 -6.68 -2.77 -0.17
N ILE A 236 -6.77 -2.77 -1.49
CA ILE A 236 -5.74 -3.40 -2.33
C ILE A 236 -4.42 -2.63 -2.14
N SER A 237 -3.38 -3.32 -1.70
CA SER A 237 -2.06 -2.74 -1.46
C SER A 237 -1.04 -3.09 -2.54
N CYS A 238 -1.26 -4.19 -3.26
CA CYS A 238 -0.39 -4.73 -4.29
C CYS A 238 -1.15 -5.60 -5.29
N VAL A 239 -0.67 -5.64 -6.54
CA VAL A 239 -1.20 -6.51 -7.58
C VAL A 239 -0.04 -7.20 -8.30
N VAL A 240 -0.11 -8.53 -8.42
CA VAL A 240 0.85 -9.35 -9.16
C VAL A 240 0.18 -9.88 -10.42
N TYR A 241 0.83 -9.68 -11.56
CA TYR A 241 0.36 -10.20 -12.83
C TYR A 241 1.10 -11.50 -13.18
N LEU A 242 0.39 -12.63 -13.08
CA LEU A 242 0.80 -13.92 -13.65
C LEU A 242 -0.20 -14.25 -14.77
N PRO A 243 0.17 -14.08 -16.05
CA PRO A 243 -0.77 -14.12 -17.15
C PRO A 243 -1.67 -15.38 -17.13
N PRO A 244 -2.98 -15.23 -17.35
CA PRO A 244 -3.72 -13.98 -17.66
C PRO A 244 -4.30 -13.26 -16.43
N ILE A 245 -3.90 -13.61 -15.21
CA ILE A 245 -4.57 -13.20 -13.97
C ILE A 245 -3.81 -12.06 -13.27
N PHE A 246 -4.54 -11.02 -12.88
CA PHE A 246 -4.09 -10.06 -11.89
C PHE A 246 -4.52 -10.54 -10.50
N THR A 247 -3.57 -10.91 -9.66
CA THR A 247 -3.83 -11.27 -8.26
C THR A 247 -3.57 -10.06 -7.38
N ALA A 248 -4.60 -9.57 -6.69
CA ALA A 248 -4.51 -8.49 -5.72
C ALA A 248 -4.36 -9.04 -4.30
N PHE A 249 -3.38 -8.50 -3.57
CA PHE A 249 -3.32 -8.59 -2.12
C PHE A 249 -4.01 -7.37 -1.53
N TYR A 250 -4.94 -7.59 -0.60
CA TYR A 250 -5.67 -6.52 0.06
C TYR A 250 -5.62 -6.64 1.58
N ASP A 251 -5.55 -5.50 2.25
CA ASP A 251 -5.66 -5.39 3.69
C ASP A 251 -7.13 -5.39 4.10
N GLY A 252 -7.49 -6.25 5.04
CA GLY A 252 -8.83 -6.33 5.61
C GLY A 252 -8.85 -6.23 7.13
N SER A 253 -9.94 -5.66 7.65
CA SER A 253 -10.27 -5.65 9.07
C SER A 253 -11.77 -5.80 9.29
N ALA A 254 -12.14 -6.42 10.41
CA ALA A 254 -13.54 -6.67 10.75
C ALA A 254 -14.23 -5.43 11.35
N SER A 255 -13.45 -4.56 12.00
CA SER A 255 -13.96 -3.35 12.68
C SER A 255 -12.91 -2.26 12.78
N VAL A 256 -13.34 -1.05 13.16
CA VAL A 256 -12.45 0.09 13.45
C VAL A 256 -11.36 -0.23 14.49
N LYS A 257 -11.60 -1.17 15.41
CA LYS A 257 -10.61 -1.59 16.42
C LYS A 257 -9.35 -2.18 15.80
N GLU A 258 -9.45 -2.68 14.57
CA GLU A 258 -8.38 -3.31 13.80
C GLU A 258 -7.82 -2.39 12.70
N ASN A 259 -8.19 -1.10 12.64
CA ASN A 259 -7.76 -0.15 11.59
C ASN A 259 -6.24 0.11 11.54
N TYR A 260 -5.46 -0.51 12.43
CA TYR A 260 -4.01 -0.51 12.33
C TYR A 260 -3.36 -1.90 12.35
N GLU A 261 -4.20 -2.93 12.39
CA GLU A 261 -3.85 -4.33 12.65
C GLU A 261 -4.50 -5.24 11.59
N GLU A 262 -4.58 -4.71 10.37
CA GLU A 262 -5.20 -5.40 9.25
C GLU A 262 -4.43 -6.67 8.85
N LYS A 263 -5.16 -7.56 8.19
CA LYS A 263 -4.67 -8.87 7.75
C LYS A 263 -4.77 -8.96 6.24
N THR A 264 -4.01 -9.84 5.61
CA THR A 264 -3.93 -9.88 4.14
C THR A 264 -4.88 -10.93 3.58
N GLY A 265 -5.72 -10.52 2.65
CA GLY A 265 -6.57 -11.38 1.82
C GLY A 265 -6.15 -11.32 0.35
N ILE A 266 -6.76 -12.20 -0.45
CA ILE A 266 -6.52 -12.29 -1.90
C ILE A 266 -7.80 -12.05 -2.68
N ALA A 267 -7.69 -11.28 -3.75
CA ALA A 267 -8.69 -11.14 -4.80
C ALA A 267 -8.03 -11.33 -6.17
N ILE A 268 -8.83 -11.64 -7.19
CA ILE A 268 -8.37 -11.76 -8.57
C ILE A 268 -9.16 -10.85 -9.50
N SER A 269 -8.51 -10.41 -10.57
CA SER A 269 -9.12 -9.66 -11.66
C SER A 269 -8.53 -10.07 -13.00
N PHE A 270 -9.30 -9.87 -14.06
CA PHE A 270 -8.86 -10.01 -15.45
C PHE A 270 -8.68 -8.66 -16.15
N ASP A 271 -9.23 -7.58 -15.57
CA ASP A 271 -9.32 -6.26 -16.21
C ASP A 271 -8.87 -5.10 -15.31
N LEU A 272 -8.50 -5.37 -14.05
CA LEU A 272 -8.17 -4.40 -13.00
C LEU A 272 -9.32 -3.47 -12.58
N LEU A 273 -10.53 -3.70 -13.10
CA LEU A 273 -11.74 -2.93 -12.79
C LEU A 273 -12.67 -3.72 -11.88
N HIS A 274 -12.77 -5.03 -12.10
CA HIS A 274 -13.64 -5.92 -11.36
C HIS A 274 -12.80 -6.96 -10.62
N TYR A 275 -12.89 -6.96 -9.28
CA TYR A 275 -12.18 -7.90 -8.43
C TYR A 275 -13.14 -8.92 -7.80
N LYS A 276 -12.75 -10.19 -7.85
CA LYS A 276 -13.40 -11.28 -7.13
C LYS A 276 -12.54 -11.69 -5.93
N LYS A 277 -13.05 -11.50 -4.71
CA LYS A 277 -12.39 -11.97 -3.48
C LYS A 277 -12.31 -13.51 -3.48
N LEU A 278 -11.17 -14.03 -3.07
CA LEU A 278 -10.94 -15.45 -2.82
C LEU A 278 -10.95 -15.76 -1.30
N SER A 279 -10.39 -14.86 -0.49
CA SER A 279 -10.36 -14.97 0.97
C SER A 279 -11.67 -14.48 1.61
N LEU A 280 -12.74 -15.28 1.52
CA LEU A 280 -14.09 -14.87 1.94
C LEU A 280 -14.30 -14.94 3.47
N ASP A 281 -13.95 -16.07 4.08
CA ASP A 281 -14.30 -16.34 5.48
C ASP A 281 -13.20 -15.95 6.46
N LYS A 282 -11.94 -15.89 6.00
CA LYS A 282 -10.76 -15.59 6.80
C LYS A 282 -9.67 -14.94 5.95
N PRO A 283 -8.72 -14.20 6.56
CA PRO A 283 -7.52 -13.74 5.87
C PRO A 283 -6.67 -14.90 5.36
N GLU A 284 -5.92 -14.66 4.30
CA GLU A 284 -4.99 -15.63 3.73
C GLU A 284 -3.66 -15.65 4.46
N LEU A 285 -3.13 -14.47 4.78
CA LEU A 285 -1.81 -14.30 5.41
C LEU A 285 -1.95 -13.45 6.67
N VAL A 286 -1.38 -13.94 7.76
CA VAL A 286 -1.36 -13.31 9.08
C VAL A 286 0.00 -13.50 9.74
N SER A 287 0.33 -12.62 10.68
CA SER A 287 1.32 -12.94 11.71
C SER A 287 0.69 -13.92 12.72
N PRO A 288 1.44 -14.88 13.29
CA PRO A 288 0.97 -15.67 14.43
C PRO A 288 1.11 -14.90 15.75
N HIS A 289 1.59 -13.66 15.73
CA HIS A 289 1.88 -12.86 16.91
C HIS A 289 0.89 -11.71 17.09
N ALA A 290 0.74 -11.26 18.34
CA ALA A 290 -0.07 -10.11 18.74
C ALA A 290 -1.46 -10.11 18.07
N SER A 291 -1.77 -9.09 17.28
CA SER A 291 -3.04 -8.90 16.57
C SER A 291 -3.24 -9.79 15.33
N GLY A 292 -2.17 -10.48 14.93
CA GLY A 292 -2.07 -11.18 13.66
C GLY A 292 -1.83 -10.28 12.45
N CYS A 293 -1.48 -9.01 12.65
CA CYS A 293 -1.27 -8.06 11.57
C CYS A 293 -0.21 -8.54 10.56
N LEU A 294 -0.62 -8.54 9.30
CA LEU A 294 0.21 -8.71 8.13
C LEU A 294 -0.47 -7.92 7.02
N ARG A 295 0.09 -6.76 6.69
CA ARG A 295 -0.57 -5.76 5.84
C ARG A 295 0.41 -5.01 4.97
N TYR A 296 -0.11 -4.15 4.10
CA TYR A 296 0.66 -3.35 3.17
C TYR A 296 1.66 -4.20 2.39
N MET A 297 1.19 -5.36 1.94
CA MET A 297 1.95 -6.20 1.02
C MET A 297 2.35 -5.36 -0.19
N ASP A 298 3.60 -5.45 -0.60
CA ASP A 298 4.06 -5.09 -1.94
C ASP A 298 4.97 -6.20 -2.46
N SER A 299 5.10 -6.31 -3.78
CA SER A 299 5.91 -7.35 -4.38
C SER A 299 6.51 -6.95 -5.71
N ILE A 300 7.60 -7.62 -6.05
CA ILE A 300 8.27 -7.43 -7.34
C ILE A 300 8.78 -8.78 -7.85
N ILE A 301 8.63 -9.00 -9.15
CA ILE A 301 9.18 -10.16 -9.83
C ILE A 301 10.56 -9.79 -10.38
N VAL A 302 11.57 -10.54 -9.95
CA VAL A 302 12.93 -10.45 -10.49
C VAL A 302 13.31 -11.85 -10.96
N GLU A 303 13.56 -11.98 -12.26
CA GLU A 303 13.81 -13.28 -12.92
C GLU A 303 12.64 -14.26 -12.73
N ASP A 304 12.87 -15.44 -12.15
CA ASP A 304 11.87 -16.48 -11.87
C ASP A 304 11.31 -16.41 -10.44
N GLU A 305 11.56 -15.32 -9.71
CA GLU A 305 11.27 -15.22 -8.28
C GLU A 305 10.44 -13.98 -7.95
N ILE A 306 9.48 -14.17 -7.06
CA ILE A 306 8.66 -13.11 -6.48
C ILE A 306 9.21 -12.77 -5.10
N TYR A 307 9.52 -11.49 -4.89
CA TYR A 307 9.91 -10.94 -3.60
C TYR A 307 8.69 -10.24 -3.01
N TYR A 308 8.22 -10.71 -1.86
CA TYR A 308 7.08 -10.17 -1.12
C TYR A 308 7.58 -9.40 0.08
N TYR A 309 7.27 -8.10 0.18
CA TYR A 309 7.59 -7.24 1.31
C TYR A 309 6.31 -6.84 2.01
N TYR A 310 6.27 -6.92 3.34
CA TYR A 310 5.05 -6.64 4.09
C TYR A 310 5.35 -6.18 5.50
N GLU A 311 4.42 -5.40 6.07
CA GLU A 311 4.43 -5.00 7.47
C GLU A 311 3.87 -6.16 8.32
N TYR A 312 4.57 -6.53 9.40
CA TYR A 312 4.31 -7.75 10.17
C TYR A 312 4.38 -7.48 11.67
N ALA A 313 3.35 -7.90 12.41
CA ALA A 313 3.33 -7.78 13.87
C ALA A 313 4.29 -8.75 14.56
N ARG A 314 5.03 -8.24 15.55
CA ARG A 314 5.95 -8.97 16.42
C ARG A 314 5.26 -9.36 17.74
N PRO A 315 5.84 -10.29 18.52
CA PRO A 315 5.30 -10.69 19.82
C PRO A 315 5.04 -9.55 20.82
N ASP A 316 5.81 -8.47 20.74
CA ASP A 316 5.67 -7.29 21.59
C ASP A 316 4.64 -6.25 21.06
N GLY A 317 4.01 -6.51 19.91
CA GLY A 317 3.06 -5.60 19.26
C GLY A 317 3.69 -4.47 18.43
N SER A 318 5.02 -4.44 18.32
CA SER A 318 5.70 -3.59 17.33
C SER A 318 5.61 -4.23 15.94
N HIS A 319 5.80 -3.43 14.88
CA HIS A 319 5.73 -3.92 13.50
C HIS A 319 7.06 -3.75 12.79
N GLU A 320 7.48 -4.79 12.10
CA GLU A 320 8.67 -4.83 11.25
C GLU A 320 8.29 -4.98 9.78
N ILE A 321 9.24 -4.69 8.88
CA ILE A 321 9.13 -5.10 7.48
C ILE A 321 9.85 -6.43 7.33
N ARG A 322 9.15 -7.44 6.82
CA ARG A 322 9.72 -8.73 6.44
C ARG A 322 9.68 -8.92 4.93
N MET A 323 10.50 -9.86 4.46
CA MET A 323 10.49 -10.29 3.08
C MET A 323 10.48 -11.82 2.96
N ASN A 324 9.64 -12.34 2.07
CA ASN A 324 9.72 -13.72 1.59
C ASN A 324 10.03 -13.74 0.10
N LYS A 325 10.78 -14.75 -0.32
CA LYS A 325 11.15 -14.98 -1.70
C LYS A 325 10.60 -16.32 -2.15
N VAL A 326 9.87 -16.34 -3.26
CA VAL A 326 9.19 -17.54 -3.76
C VAL A 326 9.44 -17.71 -5.25
N LYS A 327 9.81 -18.92 -5.68
CA LYS A 327 9.92 -19.24 -7.10
C LYS A 327 8.53 -19.32 -7.74
N ILE A 328 8.41 -18.71 -8.92
CA ILE A 328 7.31 -18.93 -9.85
C ILE A 328 7.54 -20.35 -10.39
N LYS A 329 6.70 -21.31 -9.99
CA LYS A 329 6.84 -22.73 -10.32
C LYS A 329 5.96 -23.16 -11.47
#